data_AF-A0A9E4UBX1-F1
#
_entry.id   AF-A0A9E4UBX1-F1
#
_cell.length_a   1.000
_cell.length_b   1.000
_cell.length_c   1.000
_cell.angle_alpha   90.00
_cell.angle_beta   90.00
_cell.angle_gamma   90.00
#
_symmetry.space_group_name_H-M   'P 1'
#
loop_
_entity.id
_entity.type
_entity.pdbx_description
1 polymer ?
#
loop_
_entity_poly.entity_id
_entity_poly.type
_entity_poly.pdbx_seq_one_letter_code
_entity_poly.pdbx_strand_id
1 'polypeptide(L)'
;LIERSRAAGLDGICLSEHDYFWKPEDVAELAKRHDYLVIPAIEINTDDGHILAYGLDKYVYGMHRSHELAHYIEEASGAMIAAHPYRRQMPWYIESELAYEEALARASRNPAYRYCAALEAINGRGAAKENEFSRRLCELMDMRGTAGSDAHARTDIGRCATRFERDVSNVEDLIEELKAGRFEAVDLDMPVAV
;
A
#
# COMPACT_ATOMS: atom_id res chain seq x y z
N LEU A 1 -16.80 -0.17 6.81
CA LEU A 1 -15.72 -0.54 5.87
C LEU A 1 -16.16 -1.74 5.02
N ILE A 2 -16.21 -2.95 5.60
CA ILE A 2 -16.50 -4.23 4.89
C ILE A 2 -17.73 -4.17 3.97
N GLU A 3 -18.89 -3.77 4.48
CA GLU A 3 -20.13 -3.71 3.68
C GLU A 3 -20.01 -2.82 2.44
N ARG A 4 -19.29 -1.68 2.57
CA ARG A 4 -19.07 -0.76 1.45
C ARG A 4 -18.07 -1.33 0.46
N SER A 5 -17.03 -2.01 0.93
CA SER A 5 -16.04 -2.69 0.09
C SER A 5 -16.70 -3.78 -0.77
N ARG A 6 -17.53 -4.63 -0.15
CA ARG A 6 -18.32 -5.64 -0.86
C ARG A 6 -19.25 -4.99 -1.89
N ALA A 7 -19.96 -3.93 -1.50
CA ALA A 7 -20.85 -3.21 -2.42
C ALA A 7 -20.11 -2.53 -3.59
N ALA A 8 -18.80 -2.27 -3.45
CA ALA A 8 -17.94 -1.77 -4.50
C ALA A 8 -17.32 -2.88 -5.37
N GLY A 9 -17.65 -4.15 -5.12
CA GLY A 9 -17.13 -5.29 -5.88
C GLY A 9 -15.71 -5.71 -5.50
N LEU A 10 -15.22 -5.32 -4.32
CA LEU A 10 -13.95 -5.81 -3.80
C LEU A 10 -14.12 -7.22 -3.19
N ASP A 11 -13.06 -8.04 -3.27
CA ASP A 11 -13.04 -9.40 -2.73
C ASP A 11 -12.51 -9.47 -1.30
N GLY A 12 -11.71 -8.48 -0.89
CA GLY A 12 -11.10 -8.41 0.43
C GLY A 12 -10.67 -7.00 0.81
N ILE A 13 -10.26 -6.83 2.07
CA ILE A 13 -9.66 -5.59 2.57
C ILE A 13 -8.46 -5.90 3.46
N CYS A 14 -7.53 -4.94 3.53
CA CYS A 14 -6.51 -4.89 4.57
C CYS A 14 -6.90 -3.83 5.61
N LEU A 15 -6.76 -4.14 6.90
CA LEU A 15 -6.87 -3.16 7.99
C LEU A 15 -5.45 -2.68 8.32
N SER A 16 -5.11 -1.44 8.00
CA SER A 16 -3.75 -0.90 8.09
C SER A 16 -3.70 0.39 8.91
N GLU A 17 -4.15 0.32 10.16
CA GLU A 17 -4.13 1.47 11.07
C GLU A 17 -2.71 1.98 11.31
N HIS A 18 -2.59 3.27 11.64
CA HIS A 18 -1.30 3.87 12.01
C HIS A 18 -0.80 3.34 13.35
N ASP A 19 0.34 2.66 13.33
CA ASP A 19 1.07 2.18 14.52
C ASP A 19 0.21 1.36 15.50
N TYR A 20 -0.90 0.77 15.02
CA TYR A 20 -1.85 0.00 15.82
C TYR A 20 -2.09 -1.38 15.19
N PHE A 21 -1.89 -2.43 15.99
CA PHE A 21 -2.18 -3.80 15.59
C PHE A 21 -3.57 -4.19 16.04
N TRP A 22 -4.39 -4.61 15.07
CA TRP A 22 -5.61 -5.35 15.36
C TRP A 22 -5.27 -6.69 15.97
N LYS A 23 -6.03 -7.10 16.99
CA LYS A 23 -5.87 -8.43 17.55
C LYS A 23 -6.35 -9.49 16.55
N PRO A 24 -5.63 -10.60 16.36
CA PRO A 24 -6.02 -11.64 15.41
C PRO A 24 -7.46 -12.14 15.62
N GLU A 25 -7.91 -12.24 16.86
CA GLU A 25 -9.28 -12.65 17.22
C GLU A 25 -10.34 -11.66 16.75
N ASP A 26 -10.07 -10.35 16.82
CA ASP A 26 -11.01 -9.31 16.40
C ASP A 26 -11.15 -9.32 14.87
N VAL A 27 -10.04 -9.52 14.15
CA VAL A 27 -10.04 -9.62 12.69
C VAL A 27 -10.75 -10.89 12.23
N ALA A 28 -10.49 -12.03 12.86
CA ALA A 28 -11.16 -13.30 12.56
C ALA A 28 -12.67 -13.22 12.81
N GLU A 29 -13.09 -12.58 13.90
CA GLU A 29 -14.50 -12.35 14.19
C GLU A 29 -15.17 -11.45 13.14
N LEU A 30 -14.49 -10.38 12.69
CA LEU A 30 -14.97 -9.52 11.60
C LEU A 30 -15.11 -10.30 10.28
N ALA A 31 -14.08 -11.06 9.90
CA ALA A 31 -14.09 -11.87 8.68
C ALA A 31 -15.23 -12.88 8.69
N LYS A 32 -15.40 -13.61 9.80
CA LYS A 32 -16.48 -14.59 9.98
C LYS A 32 -17.86 -13.95 9.97
N ARG A 33 -18.05 -12.86 10.70
CA ARG A 33 -19.34 -12.15 10.80
C ARG A 33 -19.83 -11.68 9.45
N HIS A 34 -18.92 -11.23 8.59
CA HIS A 34 -19.26 -10.66 7.29
C HIS A 34 -19.05 -11.62 6.12
N ASP A 35 -18.57 -12.84 6.36
CA ASP A 35 -18.18 -13.82 5.33
C ASP A 35 -17.31 -13.19 4.23
N TYR A 36 -16.27 -12.48 4.66
CA TYR A 36 -15.48 -11.59 3.81
C TYR A 36 -14.00 -11.60 4.21
N LEU A 37 -13.11 -11.51 3.23
CA LEU A 37 -11.67 -11.51 3.49
C LEU A 37 -11.25 -10.21 4.18
N VAL A 38 -10.71 -10.33 5.39
CA VAL A 38 -10.14 -9.23 6.16
C VAL A 38 -8.74 -9.63 6.59
N ILE A 39 -7.74 -8.92 6.07
CA ILE A 39 -6.33 -9.17 6.33
C ILE A 39 -5.80 -8.12 7.31
N PRO A 40 -5.18 -8.51 8.44
CA PRO A 40 -4.47 -7.56 9.28
C PRO A 40 -3.21 -7.08 8.58
N ALA A 41 -2.98 -5.77 8.64
CA ALA A 41 -1.77 -5.10 8.20
C ALA A 41 -1.49 -3.94 9.18
N ILE A 42 -0.44 -3.18 8.91
CA ILE A 42 -0.16 -1.96 9.67
C ILE A 42 0.48 -0.92 8.76
N GLU A 43 0.13 0.34 8.95
CA GLU A 43 0.85 1.47 8.35
C GLU A 43 1.82 2.04 9.38
N ILE A 44 3.11 1.77 9.21
CA ILE A 44 4.16 2.24 10.12
C ILE A 44 4.68 3.58 9.61
N ASN A 45 4.69 4.57 10.50
CA ASN A 45 5.36 5.84 10.23
C ASN A 45 6.87 5.69 10.47
N THR A 46 7.64 5.69 9.39
CA THR A 46 9.11 5.60 9.42
C THR A 46 9.75 6.96 9.15
N ASP A 47 11.05 7.05 9.43
CA ASP A 47 11.89 8.21 9.09
C ASP A 47 11.91 8.48 7.58
N ASP A 48 11.61 7.45 6.78
CA ASP A 48 11.67 7.47 5.32
C ASP A 48 10.29 7.61 4.65
N GLY A 49 9.21 7.69 5.42
CA GLY A 49 7.84 7.75 4.89
C GLY A 49 6.90 6.79 5.60
N HIS A 50 5.73 6.54 5.01
CA HIS A 50 4.83 5.54 5.55
C HIS A 50 5.01 4.21 4.81
N ILE A 51 5.05 3.12 5.55
CA ILE A 51 5.23 1.78 5.01
C ILE A 51 4.04 0.92 5.44
N LEU A 52 3.36 0.32 4.47
CA LEU A 52 2.43 -0.77 4.74
C LEU A 52 3.25 -2.04 4.98
N ALA A 53 3.02 -2.68 6.12
CA ALA A 53 3.69 -3.90 6.53
C ALA A 53 2.66 -5.02 6.72
N TYR A 54 2.97 -6.17 6.11
CA TYR A 54 2.16 -7.38 6.13
C TYR A 54 2.93 -8.52 6.78
N GLY A 55 2.26 -9.33 7.60
CA GLY A 55 2.84 -10.48 8.31
C GLY A 55 3.37 -10.18 9.71
N LEU A 56 3.29 -8.94 10.19
CA LEU A 56 3.63 -8.60 11.57
C LEU A 56 2.42 -8.77 12.50
N ASP A 57 2.68 -9.17 13.75
CA ASP A 57 1.66 -9.35 14.79
C ASP A 57 1.77 -8.34 15.95
N LYS A 58 2.86 -7.56 15.99
CA LYS A 58 3.13 -6.58 17.05
C LYS A 58 4.10 -5.49 16.59
N TYR A 59 4.02 -4.35 17.27
CA TYR A 59 4.98 -3.27 17.10
C TYR A 59 6.20 -3.53 17.98
N VAL A 60 7.39 -3.39 17.40
CA VAL A 60 8.65 -3.44 18.14
C VAL A 60 9.33 -2.08 18.05
N TYR A 61 9.75 -1.56 19.21
CA TYR A 61 10.47 -0.29 19.26
C TYR A 61 11.70 -0.34 18.36
N GLY A 62 11.79 0.61 17.43
CA GLY A 62 12.85 0.66 16.42
C GLY A 62 12.33 0.56 14.99
N MET A 63 11.10 0.06 14.79
CA MET A 63 10.47 -0.06 13.47
C MET A 63 10.26 1.27 12.71
N HIS A 64 10.40 2.43 13.37
CA HIS A 64 10.48 3.73 12.68
C HIS A 64 11.70 3.84 11.76
N ARG A 65 12.72 2.99 11.93
CA ARG A 65 13.86 2.88 11.01
C ARG A 65 13.59 1.78 10.00
N SER A 66 13.56 2.13 8.72
CA SER A 66 13.14 1.21 7.65
C SER A 66 13.98 -0.07 7.55
N HIS A 67 15.27 -0.01 7.89
CA HIS A 67 16.13 -1.21 7.92
C HIS A 67 15.79 -2.17 9.06
N GLU A 68 15.40 -1.66 10.23
CA GLU A 68 14.96 -2.48 11.36
C GLU A 68 13.60 -3.10 11.06
N LEU A 69 12.69 -2.30 10.49
CA LEU A 69 11.40 -2.81 10.02
C LEU A 69 11.58 -3.93 8.99
N ALA A 70 12.47 -3.74 8.02
CA ALA A 70 12.78 -4.76 7.02
C ALA A 70 13.31 -6.05 7.65
N HIS A 71 14.14 -5.96 8.68
CA HIS A 71 14.64 -7.12 9.42
C HIS A 71 13.49 -7.92 10.07
N TYR A 72 12.58 -7.24 10.78
CA TYR A 72 11.41 -7.92 11.39
C TYR A 72 10.46 -8.49 10.34
N ILE A 73 10.29 -7.81 9.21
CA ILE A 73 9.49 -8.30 8.09
C ILE A 73 10.10 -9.56 7.50
N GLU A 74 11.42 -9.61 7.33
CA GLU A 74 12.11 -10.82 6.86
C GLU A 74 11.94 -11.99 7.83
N GLU A 75 12.13 -11.77 9.14
CA GLU A 75 11.89 -12.79 10.17
C GLU A 75 10.46 -13.33 10.15
N ALA A 76 9.49 -12.46 9.89
CA ALA A 76 8.07 -12.82 9.80
C ALA A 76 7.68 -13.39 8.42
N SER A 77 8.63 -13.54 7.48
CA SER A 77 8.36 -13.88 6.08
C SER A 77 7.35 -12.93 5.40
N GLY A 78 7.21 -11.70 5.90
CA GLY A 78 6.26 -10.68 5.52
C GLY A 78 6.61 -9.92 4.24
N ALA A 79 5.86 -8.83 3.97
CA ALA A 79 6.12 -7.92 2.85
C ALA A 79 5.94 -6.45 3.27
N MET A 80 6.68 -5.56 2.60
CA MET A 80 6.58 -4.10 2.74
C MET A 80 6.15 -3.46 1.43
N ILE A 81 5.31 -2.42 1.53
CA ILE A 81 4.93 -1.56 0.40
C ILE A 81 5.12 -0.11 0.84
N ALA A 82 5.74 0.71 -0.01
CA ALA A 82 5.83 2.14 0.26
C ALA A 82 4.45 2.79 0.04
N ALA A 83 3.82 3.26 1.12
CA ALA A 83 2.50 3.90 1.07
C ALA A 83 2.63 5.32 0.52
N HIS A 84 1.72 5.70 -0.39
CA HIS A 84 1.60 7.04 -0.99
C HIS A 84 2.95 7.76 -1.14
N PRO A 85 3.90 7.22 -1.93
CA PRO A 85 5.29 7.68 -1.95
C PRO A 85 5.46 9.13 -2.42
N TYR A 86 4.46 9.71 -3.09
CA TYR A 86 4.39 11.14 -3.37
C TYR A 86 4.39 12.00 -2.09
N ARG A 87 3.78 11.50 -1.01
CA ARG A 87 3.64 12.21 0.26
C ARG A 87 5.04 12.39 0.86
N ARG A 88 5.41 13.64 1.13
CA ARG A 88 6.76 14.09 1.58
C ARG A 88 7.86 14.07 0.52
N GLN A 89 7.64 13.50 -0.68
CA GLN A 89 8.65 13.45 -1.74
C GLN A 89 8.37 14.44 -2.88
N MET A 90 7.10 14.61 -3.25
CA MET A 90 6.66 15.54 -4.30
C MET A 90 6.66 16.98 -3.78
N PRO A 91 7.31 17.94 -4.47
CA PRO A 91 7.21 19.35 -4.14
C PRO A 91 5.77 19.88 -4.26
N TRP A 92 5.40 20.82 -3.40
CA TRP A 92 4.09 21.49 -3.46
C TRP A 92 3.86 22.22 -4.80
N TYR A 93 4.93 22.77 -5.35
CA TYR A 93 4.95 23.48 -6.62
C TYR A 93 6.05 22.90 -7.51
N ILE A 94 5.70 22.59 -8.74
CA ILE A 94 6.62 22.13 -9.77
C ILE A 94 6.75 23.28 -10.77
N GLU A 95 7.91 23.93 -10.75
CA GLU A 95 8.15 25.15 -11.52
C GLU A 95 8.59 24.87 -12.97
N SER A 96 9.06 23.65 -13.24
CA SER A 96 9.49 23.19 -14.56
C SER A 96 9.56 21.67 -14.63
N GLU A 97 9.67 21.14 -15.85
CA GLU A 97 9.94 19.72 -16.10
C GLU A 97 11.25 19.26 -15.43
N LEU A 98 12.28 20.09 -15.44
CA LEU A 98 13.55 19.77 -14.78
C LEU A 98 13.37 19.59 -13.26
N ALA A 99 12.60 20.48 -12.62
CA ALA A 99 12.31 20.36 -11.19
C ALA A 99 11.49 19.10 -10.85
N TYR A 100 10.64 18.65 -11.78
CA TYR A 100 9.88 17.41 -11.65
C TYR A 100 10.81 16.18 -11.70
N GLU A 101 11.68 16.12 -12.69
CA GLU A 101 12.66 15.04 -12.86
C GLU A 101 13.66 14.99 -11.69
N GLU A 102 14.11 16.14 -11.19
CA GLU A 102 14.95 16.22 -9.98
C GLU A 102 14.23 15.70 -8.74
N ALA A 103 12.92 15.99 -8.60
CA ALA A 103 12.11 15.47 -7.51
C ALA A 103 11.94 13.95 -7.59
N LEU A 104 11.68 13.39 -8.79
CA LEU A 104 11.64 11.94 -9.01
C LEU A 104 12.98 11.28 -8.69
N ALA A 105 14.08 11.85 -9.17
CA ALA A 105 15.43 11.35 -8.91
C ALA A 105 15.82 11.45 -7.42
N ARG A 106 15.29 12.43 -6.67
CA ARG A 106 15.45 12.48 -5.22
C ARG A 106 14.61 11.40 -4.54
N ALA A 107 13.35 11.27 -4.91
CA ALA A 107 12.44 10.29 -4.33
C ALA A 107 12.95 8.86 -4.54
N SER A 108 13.50 8.53 -5.72
CA SER A 108 14.02 7.19 -6.01
C SER A 108 15.23 6.78 -5.17
N ARG A 109 15.88 7.74 -4.49
CA ARG A 109 16.98 7.48 -3.54
C ARG A 109 16.51 7.24 -2.11
N ASN A 110 15.21 7.17 -1.86
CA ASN A 110 14.67 6.84 -0.55
C ASN A 110 15.18 5.45 -0.09
N PRO A 111 15.83 5.35 1.08
CA PRO A 111 16.49 4.13 1.50
C PRO A 111 15.51 3.02 1.90
N ALA A 112 14.22 3.32 2.11
CA ALA A 112 13.21 2.32 2.42
C ALA A 112 12.80 1.48 1.19
N TYR A 113 12.85 2.07 -0.01
CA TYR A 113 12.26 1.45 -1.21
C TYR A 113 12.96 0.15 -1.61
N ARG A 114 14.25 0.00 -1.31
CA ARG A 114 14.99 -1.26 -1.55
C ARG A 114 14.48 -2.46 -0.73
N TYR A 115 13.72 -2.21 0.33
CA TYR A 115 13.11 -3.24 1.16
C TYR A 115 11.66 -3.53 0.78
N CYS A 116 11.06 -2.70 -0.07
CA CYS A 116 9.67 -2.82 -0.46
C CYS A 116 9.52 -3.74 -1.67
N ALA A 117 8.47 -4.56 -1.67
CA ALA A 117 8.09 -5.36 -2.84
C ALA A 117 7.49 -4.49 -3.96
N ALA A 118 6.88 -3.36 -3.58
CA ALA A 118 6.22 -2.44 -4.49
C ALA A 118 6.11 -1.04 -3.89
N LEU A 119 5.69 -0.09 -4.72
CA LEU A 119 5.25 1.24 -4.29
C LEU A 119 3.74 1.35 -4.52
N GLU A 120 3.05 2.16 -3.72
CA GLU A 120 1.67 2.53 -4.04
C GLU A 120 1.65 3.49 -5.24
N ALA A 121 1.12 3.04 -6.36
CA ALA A 121 0.98 3.81 -7.59
C ALA A 121 -0.33 4.61 -7.63
N ILE A 122 -1.38 4.11 -6.98
CA ILE A 122 -2.68 4.78 -6.90
C ILE A 122 -3.15 4.82 -5.45
N ASN A 123 -3.19 6.02 -4.90
CA ASN A 123 -3.81 6.28 -3.61
C ASN A 123 -5.19 6.93 -3.84
N GLY A 124 -6.24 6.37 -3.23
CA GLY A 124 -7.62 6.84 -3.39
C GLY A 124 -7.88 8.26 -2.88
N ARG A 125 -6.99 8.80 -2.03
CA ARG A 125 -7.03 10.18 -1.55
C ARG A 125 -6.03 11.10 -2.26
N GLY A 126 -5.11 10.54 -3.04
CA GLY A 126 -4.16 11.28 -3.85
C GLY A 126 -4.86 11.99 -5.02
N ALA A 127 -4.44 13.21 -5.31
CA ALA A 127 -4.82 13.92 -6.53
C ALA A 127 -4.21 13.24 -7.77
N ALA A 128 -4.76 13.52 -8.96
CA ALA A 128 -4.27 12.93 -10.22
C ALA A 128 -2.76 13.12 -10.41
N LYS A 129 -2.24 14.33 -10.15
CA LYS A 129 -0.81 14.66 -10.23
C LYS A 129 0.07 13.91 -9.22
N GLU A 130 -0.47 13.56 -8.06
CA GLU A 130 0.24 12.84 -6.99
C GLU A 130 0.34 11.34 -7.33
N ASN A 131 -0.75 10.78 -7.85
CA ASN A 131 -0.75 9.42 -8.38
C ASN A 131 0.12 9.31 -9.66
N GLU A 132 0.13 10.33 -10.51
CA GLU A 132 1.06 10.41 -11.65
C GLU A 132 2.52 10.40 -11.18
N PHE A 133 2.89 11.22 -10.19
CA PHE A 133 4.23 11.20 -9.61
C PHE A 133 4.62 9.81 -9.10
N SER A 134 3.69 9.12 -8.43
CA SER A 134 3.94 7.79 -7.89
C SER A 134 4.10 6.74 -9.00
N ARG A 135 3.29 6.79 -10.06
CA ARG A 135 3.46 5.92 -11.24
C ARG A 135 4.79 6.15 -11.94
N ARG A 136 5.18 7.41 -12.16
CA ARG A 136 6.48 7.76 -12.75
C ARG A 136 7.65 7.27 -11.89
N LEU A 137 7.50 7.32 -10.57
CA LEU A 137 8.47 6.78 -9.64
C LEU A 137 8.58 5.24 -9.73
N CYS A 138 7.45 4.53 -9.82
CA CYS A 138 7.44 3.09 -10.07
C CYS A 138 8.18 2.75 -11.37
N GLU A 139 7.90 3.46 -12.46
CA GLU A 139 8.55 3.27 -13.77
C GLU A 139 10.06 3.52 -13.69
N LEU A 140 10.48 4.62 -13.05
CA LEU A 140 11.90 4.97 -12.89
C LEU A 140 12.68 3.91 -12.11
N MET A 141 12.03 3.27 -11.15
CA MET A 141 12.64 2.26 -10.28
C MET A 141 12.47 0.82 -10.77
N ASP A 142 11.76 0.60 -11.89
CA ASP A 142 11.35 -0.73 -12.36
C ASP A 142 10.62 -1.55 -11.28
N MET A 143 9.74 -0.87 -10.52
CA MET A 143 8.97 -1.48 -9.44
C MET A 143 7.50 -1.56 -9.79
N ARG A 144 6.83 -2.63 -9.32
CA ARG A 144 5.39 -2.77 -9.46
C ARG A 144 4.64 -1.73 -8.61
N GLY A 145 3.41 -1.43 -9.05
CA GLY A 145 2.52 -0.47 -8.40
C GLY A 145 1.31 -1.15 -7.75
N THR A 146 1.10 -0.94 -6.46
CA THR A 146 -0.16 -1.29 -5.76
C THR A 146 -1.13 -0.11 -5.78
N ALA A 147 -2.38 -0.36 -5.39
CA ALA A 147 -3.37 0.67 -5.14
C ALA A 147 -4.12 0.43 -3.83
N GLY A 148 -4.33 1.52 -3.08
CA GLY A 148 -4.99 1.52 -1.78
C GLY A 148 -5.89 2.74 -1.60
N SER A 149 -7.00 2.55 -0.89
CA SER A 149 -7.97 3.64 -0.69
C SER A 149 -7.51 4.73 0.27
N ASP A 150 -6.60 4.42 1.22
CA ASP A 150 -6.26 5.28 2.37
C ASP A 150 -7.54 5.79 3.08
N ALA A 151 -8.57 4.93 3.17
CA ALA A 151 -9.91 5.36 3.51
C ALA A 151 -10.05 5.87 4.96
N HIS A 152 -10.49 7.12 5.10
CA HIS A 152 -10.85 7.76 6.37
C HIS A 152 -12.35 8.14 6.40
N ALA A 153 -13.02 8.09 5.25
CA ALA A 153 -14.44 8.26 5.09
C ALA A 153 -15.04 7.16 4.19
N ARG A 154 -16.36 6.96 4.28
CA ARG A 154 -17.07 5.95 3.46
C ARG A 154 -16.94 6.20 1.95
N THR A 155 -16.73 7.46 1.55
CA THR A 155 -16.58 7.90 0.15
C THR A 155 -15.24 7.49 -0.46
N ASP A 156 -14.24 7.16 0.36
CA ASP A 156 -12.90 6.80 -0.11
C ASP A 156 -12.84 5.34 -0.57
N ILE A 157 -13.78 4.51 -0.08
CA ILE A 157 -13.82 3.07 -0.33
C ILE A 157 -14.30 2.79 -1.75
N GLY A 158 -13.54 1.96 -2.48
CA GLY A 158 -13.90 1.46 -3.80
C GLY A 158 -13.52 2.38 -4.96
N ARG A 159 -12.65 3.37 -4.73
CA ARG A 159 -12.11 4.26 -5.78
C ARG A 159 -10.95 3.65 -6.56
N CYS A 160 -10.18 2.78 -5.91
CA CYS A 160 -9.07 2.04 -6.50
C CYS A 160 -8.85 0.73 -5.72
N ALA A 161 -8.19 -0.23 -6.36
CA ALA A 161 -7.85 -1.52 -5.75
C ALA A 161 -6.63 -2.14 -6.41
N THR A 162 -5.97 -3.05 -5.70
CA THR A 162 -4.93 -3.91 -6.29
C THR A 162 -5.58 -5.19 -6.79
N ARG A 163 -5.44 -5.50 -8.08
CA ARG A 163 -5.86 -6.76 -8.68
C ARG A 163 -4.68 -7.72 -8.68
N PHE A 164 -4.90 -8.93 -8.15
CA PHE A 164 -3.92 -10.01 -8.12
C PHE A 164 -4.19 -11.00 -9.25
N GLU A 165 -3.16 -11.69 -9.74
CA GLU A 165 -3.34 -12.72 -10.78
C GLU A 165 -4.01 -13.98 -10.22
N ARG A 166 -3.80 -14.26 -8.94
CA ARG A 166 -4.43 -15.36 -8.21
C ARG A 166 -5.37 -14.86 -7.13
N ASP A 167 -6.32 -15.72 -6.79
CA ASP A 167 -7.20 -15.51 -5.64
C ASP A 167 -6.36 -15.45 -4.35
N VAL A 168 -6.53 -14.37 -3.60
CA VAL A 168 -5.93 -14.19 -2.27
C VAL A 168 -6.97 -14.61 -1.24
N SER A 169 -6.64 -15.57 -0.37
CA SER A 169 -7.56 -16.07 0.66
C SER A 169 -7.09 -15.78 2.10
N ASN A 170 -5.84 -15.38 2.28
CA ASN A 170 -5.20 -15.10 3.56
C ASN A 170 -4.01 -14.14 3.37
N VAL A 171 -3.30 -13.83 4.45
CA VAL A 171 -2.16 -12.89 4.42
C VAL A 171 -0.94 -13.49 3.72
N GLU A 172 -0.75 -14.81 3.81
CA GLU A 172 0.34 -15.53 3.16
C GLU A 172 0.22 -15.49 1.64
N ASP A 173 -0.98 -15.73 1.10
CA ASP A 173 -1.28 -15.61 -0.34
C ASP A 173 -1.01 -14.18 -0.84
N LEU A 174 -1.44 -13.17 -0.07
CA LEU A 174 -1.19 -11.77 -0.37
C LEU A 174 0.32 -11.50 -0.46
N ILE A 175 1.07 -11.93 0.56
CA ILE A 175 2.52 -11.76 0.61
C ILE A 175 3.20 -12.47 -0.57
N GLU A 176 2.75 -13.66 -0.95
CA GLU A 176 3.28 -14.41 -2.09
C GLU A 176 3.10 -13.62 -3.40
N GLU A 177 1.88 -13.15 -3.69
CA GLU A 177 1.61 -12.38 -4.90
C GLU A 177 2.38 -11.05 -4.94
N LEU A 178 2.48 -10.36 -3.79
CA LEU A 178 3.27 -9.13 -3.66
C LEU A 178 4.74 -9.37 -3.95
N LYS A 179 5.35 -10.42 -3.37
CA LYS A 179 6.76 -10.76 -3.62
C LYS A 179 6.99 -11.24 -5.05
N ALA A 180 6.02 -11.90 -5.66
CA ALA A 180 6.10 -12.37 -7.04
C ALA A 180 5.86 -11.29 -8.09
N GLY A 181 5.37 -10.10 -7.71
CA GLY A 181 5.04 -9.04 -8.64
C GLY A 181 3.83 -9.35 -9.53
N ARG A 182 2.93 -10.25 -9.09
CA ARG A 182 1.76 -10.75 -9.82
C ARG A 182 0.51 -9.95 -9.48
N PHE A 183 0.57 -8.65 -9.74
CA PHE A 183 -0.52 -7.74 -9.44
C PHE A 183 -0.42 -6.45 -10.26
N GLU A 184 -1.53 -5.71 -10.27
CA GLU A 184 -1.59 -4.38 -10.86
C GLU A 184 -2.53 -3.46 -10.09
N ALA A 185 -2.16 -2.18 -10.06
CA ALA A 185 -3.00 -1.11 -9.55
C ALA A 185 -4.15 -0.81 -10.51
N VAL A 186 -5.38 -0.83 -10.00
CA VAL A 186 -6.60 -0.55 -10.77
C VAL A 186 -7.29 0.69 -10.22
N ASP A 187 -7.57 1.64 -11.12
CA ASP A 187 -8.46 2.78 -10.86
C ASP A 187 -9.91 2.32 -11.13
N LEU A 188 -10.77 2.38 -10.12
CA LEU A 188 -12.16 1.94 -10.20
C LEU A 188 -13.13 3.10 -10.49
N ASP A 189 -12.66 4.35 -10.39
CA ASP A 189 -13.43 5.53 -10.82
C ASP A 189 -13.39 5.68 -12.36
N MET A 190 -12.41 5.08 -13.02
CA MET A 190 -12.25 5.07 -14.47
C MET A 190 -12.98 3.86 -15.09
N PRO A 191 -13.82 4.05 -16.13
CA PRO A 191 -14.43 2.92 -16.83
C PRO A 191 -13.34 2.06 -17.46
N VAL A 192 -13.42 0.74 -17.26
CA VAL A 192 -12.56 -0.23 -17.96
C VAL A 192 -12.76 0.00 -19.46
N ALA A 193 -11.69 0.36 -20.17
CA ALA A 193 -11.74 0.44 -21.62
C ALA A 193 -12.11 -0.95 -22.15
N VAL A 194 -13.31 -1.06 -22.72
CA VAL A 194 -13.85 -2.27 -23.37
C VAL A 194 -13.22 -2.50 -24.72
#